data_AF-A0A2S9GJJ2-F1
#
_entry.id   AF-A0A2S9GJJ2-F1
#
_cell.length_a   1.000
_cell.length_b   1.000
_cell.length_c   1.000
_cell.angle_alpha   90.00
_cell.angle_beta   90.00
_cell.angle_gamma   90.00
#
_symmetry.space_group_name_H-M   'P 1'
#
loop_
_entity.id
_entity.type
_entity.pdbx_description
1 polymer ?
#
loop_
_entity_poly.entity_id
_entity_poly.type
_entity_poly.pdbx_seq_one_letter_code
_entity_poly.pdbx_strand_id
1 'polypeptide(L)'
;YAMSSALSRTGPTSGTPVLPPVGVASGTAVVQAAWAVLVAYYPRLRCGKGEFIDFSRFEAVLQALDPPFGAEGQAVVGLKSPAE
;
A
#
# COMPACT_ATOMS: atom_id res chain seq x y z
N TYR A 1 -6.64 -5.59 0.55
CA TYR A 1 -5.87 -6.59 -0.22
C TYR A 1 -6.58 -7.03 -1.49
N ALA A 2 -7.78 -7.63 -1.41
CA ALA A 2 -8.51 -8.07 -2.60
C ALA A 2 -8.69 -6.95 -3.65
N MET A 3 -9.09 -5.76 -3.19
CA MET A 3 -9.29 -4.59 -4.04
C MET A 3 -8.00 -3.81 -4.36
N SER A 4 -6.88 -4.14 -3.71
CA SER A 4 -5.67 -3.31 -3.75
C SER A 4 -4.55 -3.92 -4.60
N SER A 5 -4.91 -4.82 -5.52
CA SER A 5 -4.06 -5.70 -6.35
C SER A 5 -2.98 -6.55 -5.61
N ALA A 6 -2.66 -6.27 -4.35
CA ALA A 6 -1.74 -7.02 -3.52
C ALA A 6 -2.07 -8.53 -3.42
N LEU A 7 -3.37 -8.89 -3.43
CA LEU A 7 -3.78 -10.29 -3.34
C LEU A 7 -3.51 -11.08 -4.62
N SER A 8 -3.44 -10.43 -5.80
CA SER A 8 -3.15 -11.14 -7.06
C SER A 8 -1.69 -11.57 -7.17
N ARG A 9 -0.84 -11.15 -6.23
CA ARG A 9 0.62 -11.40 -6.22
C ARG A 9 1.07 -12.25 -5.04
N THR A 10 0.15 -12.80 -4.26
CA THR A 10 0.47 -13.56 -3.05
C THR A 10 -0.10 -14.98 -3.11
N GLY A 11 0.76 -15.95 -2.78
CA GLY A 11 0.42 -17.36 -2.83
C GLY A 11 1.01 -18.08 -4.04
N PRO A 12 0.54 -19.31 -4.31
CA PRO A 12 1.00 -20.14 -5.43
C PRO A 12 0.56 -19.59 -6.80
N THR A 13 1.20 -20.06 -7.87
CA THR A 13 0.90 -19.67 -9.27
C THR A 13 -0.47 -20.14 -9.75
N SER A 14 -1.03 -21.15 -9.10
CA SER A 14 -2.39 -21.65 -9.32
C SER A 14 -3.03 -21.99 -7.97
N GLY A 15 -4.35 -21.90 -7.90
CA GLY A 15 -5.10 -22.18 -6.67
C GLY A 15 -5.47 -20.92 -5.87
N THR A 16 -5.71 -21.09 -4.57
CA THR A 16 -6.25 -20.02 -3.71
C THR A 16 -5.18 -18.98 -3.36
N PRO A 17 -5.44 -17.67 -3.60
CA PRO A 17 -4.54 -16.61 -3.16
C PRO A 17 -4.36 -16.59 -1.64
N VAL A 18 -3.15 -16.24 -1.19
CA VAL A 18 -2.83 -16.20 0.24
C VAL A 18 -2.88 -14.76 0.75
N LEU A 19 -3.53 -14.53 1.88
CA LEU A 19 -3.57 -13.20 2.48
C LEU A 19 -2.15 -12.75 2.91
N PRO A 20 -1.78 -11.48 2.67
CA PRO A 20 -0.60 -10.90 3.30
C PRO A 20 -0.67 -11.03 4.83
N PRO A 21 0.49 -11.08 5.52
CA PRO A 21 0.53 -11.21 6.97
C PRO A 21 -0.32 -10.17 7.69
N VAL A 22 -0.91 -10.60 8.81
CA VAL A 22 -1.74 -9.72 9.65
C VAL A 22 -0.95 -8.47 10.02
N GLY A 23 -1.62 -7.33 9.92
CA GLY A 23 -1.05 -6.04 10.29
C GLY A 23 -0.31 -5.32 9.16
N VAL A 24 0.10 -5.99 8.07
CA VAL A 24 0.86 -5.34 6.98
C VAL A 24 0.10 -4.13 6.41
N ALA A 25 -1.21 -4.22 6.19
CA ALA A 25 -2.00 -3.13 5.61
C ALA A 25 -2.10 -1.93 6.54
N SER A 26 -2.23 -2.16 7.85
CA SER A 26 -2.25 -1.06 8.81
C SER A 26 -0.85 -0.51 9.05
N GLY A 27 0.17 -1.37 9.05
CA GLY A 27 1.57 -1.00 9.23
C GLY A 27 2.11 -0.14 8.07
N THR A 28 1.73 -0.44 6.83
CA THR A 28 2.11 0.43 5.69
C THR A 28 1.32 1.73 5.67
N ALA A 29 0.02 1.69 5.98
CA ALA A 29 -0.83 2.88 5.98
C ALA A 29 -0.47 3.87 7.11
N VAL A 30 -0.07 3.38 8.30
CA VAL A 30 0.20 4.27 9.45
C VAL A 30 1.39 5.19 9.21
N VAL A 31 2.41 4.74 8.47
CA VAL A 31 3.58 5.57 8.14
C VAL A 31 3.16 6.77 7.28
N GLN A 32 2.29 6.54 6.29
CA GLN A 32 1.79 7.60 5.42
C GLN A 32 0.84 8.55 6.17
N ALA A 33 -0.05 8.01 7.02
CA ALA A 33 -0.92 8.83 7.85
C ALA A 33 -0.12 9.71 8.83
N ALA A 34 0.91 9.14 9.48
CA ALA A 34 1.79 9.88 10.37
C ALA A 34 2.53 11.01 9.62
N TRP A 35 3.02 10.73 8.41
CA TRP A 35 3.60 11.76 7.55
C TRP A 35 2.60 12.89 7.24
N ALA A 36 1.39 12.56 6.80
CA ALA A 36 0.35 13.57 6.52
C ALA A 36 0.04 14.44 7.75
N VAL A 37 -0.01 13.85 8.94
CA VAL A 37 -0.18 14.58 10.22
C VAL A 37 0.97 15.54 10.46
N LEU A 38 2.22 15.12 10.26
CA LEU A 38 3.39 15.99 10.44
C LEU A 38 3.36 17.16 9.45
N VAL A 39 2.99 16.91 8.19
CA VAL A 39 2.84 17.95 7.17
C VAL A 39 1.76 18.96 7.56
N ALA A 40 0.57 18.50 7.98
CA ALA A 40 -0.52 19.38 8.41
C ALA A 40 -0.23 20.11 9.74
N TYR A 41 0.63 19.55 10.58
CA TYR A 41 1.05 20.15 11.85
C TYR A 41 2.04 21.30 11.66
N TYR A 42 2.87 21.25 10.61
CA TYR A 42 3.82 22.31 10.30
C TYR A 42 3.18 23.72 10.13
N PRO A 43 2.14 23.92 9.30
CA PRO A 43 1.47 25.22 9.17
C PRO A 43 0.73 25.61 10.46
N ARG A 44 0.28 24.64 11.28
CA ARG A 44 -0.32 24.93 12.60
C ARG A 44 0.69 25.59 13.53
N LEU A 45 1.95 25.15 13.51
CA LEU A 45 3.03 25.76 14.29
C LEU A 45 3.42 27.16 13.79
N ARG A 46 3.38 27.38 12.48
CA ARG A 46 3.85 28.65 11.87
C ARG A 46 2.79 29.75 11.83
N CYS A 47 1.56 29.37 11.50
CA CYS A 47 0.49 30.30 11.15
C CYS A 47 -0.75 30.14 12.05
N GLY A 48 -0.72 29.21 13.00
CA GLY A 48 -1.85 28.92 13.87
C GLY A 48 -3.02 28.21 13.17
N LYS A 49 -2.89 27.82 11.89
CA LYS A 49 -3.93 27.11 11.14
C LYS A 49 -3.46 25.71 10.78
N GLY A 50 -4.22 24.69 11.20
CA GLY A 50 -4.00 23.31 10.73
C GLY A 50 -4.73 23.06 9.42
N GLU A 51 -4.58 21.84 8.90
CA GLU A 51 -5.23 21.38 7.68
C GLU A 51 -6.15 20.20 7.98
N PHE A 52 -7.17 20.03 7.14
CA PHE A 52 -8.04 18.85 7.18
C PHE A 52 -7.38 17.73 6.37
N ILE A 53 -7.20 16.57 6.99
CA ILE A 53 -6.60 15.39 6.36
C ILE A 53 -7.75 14.44 6.00
N ASP A 54 -8.01 14.29 4.71
CA ASP A 54 -8.81 13.19 4.19
C ASP A 54 -7.86 12.05 3.81
N PHE A 55 -7.91 10.95 4.56
CA PHE A 55 -6.95 9.85 4.41
C PHE A 55 -7.66 8.53 4.17
N SER A 56 -7.35 7.90 3.04
CA SER A 56 -7.83 6.58 2.70
C SER A 56 -6.78 5.51 3.04
N ARG A 57 -7.12 4.62 3.98
CA ARG A 57 -6.31 3.42 4.23
C ARG A 57 -6.18 2.56 2.98
N PHE A 58 -7.19 2.55 2.13
CA PHE A 58 -7.18 1.77 0.89
C PHE A 58 -6.15 2.30 -0.10
N GLU A 59 -6.13 3.61 -0.35
CA GLU A 59 -5.17 4.26 -1.24
C GLU A 59 -3.75 4.15 -0.70
N ALA A 60 -3.57 4.28 0.62
CA ALA A 60 -2.26 4.11 1.23
C ALA A 60 -1.69 2.70 1.03
N VAL A 61 -2.54 1.67 1.15
CA VAL A 61 -2.17 0.27 0.89
C VAL A 61 -1.89 0.05 -0.60
N LEU A 62 -2.70 0.62 -1.49
CA LEU A 62 -2.47 0.61 -2.93
C LEU A 62 -1.10 1.21 -3.25
N GLN A 63 -0.84 2.44 -2.84
CA GLN A 63 0.43 3.12 -3.12
C GLN A 63 1.65 2.38 -2.56
N ALA A 64 1.50 1.73 -1.39
CA ALA A 64 2.61 1.03 -0.75
C ALA A 64 2.93 -0.34 -1.38
N LEU A 65 1.92 -1.04 -1.91
CA LEU A 65 2.06 -2.43 -2.33
C LEU A 65 1.93 -2.61 -3.85
N ASP A 66 1.35 -1.64 -4.55
CA ASP A 66 1.21 -1.72 -6.00
C ASP A 66 2.48 -1.31 -6.71
N PRO A 67 2.83 -2.04 -7.79
CA PRO A 67 3.93 -1.62 -8.64
C PRO A 67 3.67 -0.18 -9.12
N PRO A 68 4.69 0.69 -9.09
CA PRO A 68 4.53 2.02 -9.67
C PRO A 68 4.23 1.90 -11.17
N PHE A 69 3.47 2.85 -11.70
CA PHE A 69 3.18 2.93 -13.12
C PHE A 69 4.49 2.87 -13.94
N GLY A 70 4.53 2.05 -15.00
CA GLY A 70 5.73 1.82 -15.81
C GLY A 70 6.65 0.70 -15.29
N ALA A 71 6.34 0.07 -14.15
CA ALA A 71 7.01 -1.13 -13.68
C ALA A 71 6.56 -2.41 -14.42
N GLU A 72 6.05 -2.32 -15.66
CA GLU A 72 5.53 -3.47 -16.42
C GLU A 72 6.55 -4.61 -16.57
N GLY A 73 7.85 -4.31 -16.50
CA GLY A 73 8.92 -5.31 -16.44
C GLY A 73 9.05 -6.12 -15.13
N GLN A 74 8.31 -5.77 -14.06
CA GLN A 74 8.21 -6.58 -12.83
C GLN A 74 7.13 -7.67 -12.94
N ALA A 75 6.33 -7.69 -14.01
CA ALA A 75 5.36 -8.75 -14.27
C ALA A 75 6.00 -10.15 -14.44
N VAL A 76 7.31 -10.21 -14.71
CA VAL A 76 8.10 -11.45 -14.68
C VAL A 76 8.18 -12.09 -13.29
N VAL A 77 7.87 -11.38 -12.20
CA VAL A 77 7.72 -11.99 -10.86
C VAL A 77 6.53 -12.98 -10.82
N GLY A 78 5.55 -12.82 -11.71
CA GLY A 78 4.45 -13.77 -11.91
C GLY A 78 4.83 -15.00 -12.74
N LEU A 79 5.98 -15.01 -13.41
CA LEU A 79 6.52 -16.19 -14.12
C LEU A 79 7.21 -17.14 -13.13
N LYS A 80 6.51 -17.57 -12.09
CA LYS A 80 6.93 -18.75 -11.33
C LYS A 80 6.60 -19.99 -12.16
N SER A 81 7.53 -20.94 -12.24
CA SER A 81 7.27 -22.23 -12.87
C SER A 81 6.02 -22.86 -12.22
N PRO A 82 5.10 -23.48 -12.97
CA PRO A 82 3.90 -24.12 -12.42
C PRO A 82 4.20 -25.36 -11.55
N ALA A 83 5.48 -25.71 -11.36
CA ALA A 83 5.93 -26.83 -10.56
C ALA A 83 6.92 -26.35 -9.49
N GLU A 84 6.39 -25.96 -8.33
CA GLU A 84 6.72 -26.47 -6.98
C GLU A 84 5.72 -25.91 -5.97
#